data_AF-A0A1H6RU85-F1
#
_entry.id   AF-A0A1H6RU85-F1
#
_cell.length_a   1.000
_cell.length_b   1.000
_cell.length_c   1.000
_cell.angle_alpha   90.00
_cell.angle_beta   90.00
_cell.angle_gamma   90.00
#
_symmetry.space_group_name_H-M   'P 1'
#
loop_
_entity.id
_entity.type
_entity.pdbx_description
1 polymer ?
#
loop_
_entity_poly.entity_id
_entity_poly.type
_entity_poly.pdbx_seq_one_letter_code
_entity_poly.pdbx_strand_id
1 'polypeptide(L)'
;MLRKASFLIISATIWLTSCSNDPVNDLSDLDSQVFITNRDKSANFKSFKTFSVSDSVTVVQDSRSGTALTSLDKDLLSRIITNMQNLGYTYVAVNKNPDVGLTAARITNTYLNVASNPYSSYWGGYYGGFYGYPGYYTYETSESYWAISMLDLKNADSTAQRLNVIWDAQIRGGGLANPDYIDQMVDSAFGQSTYLSLK
;
A
#
# COMPACT_ATOMS: atom_id res chain seq x y z
N MET A 1 -2.94 79.58 26.18
CA MET A 1 -3.69 79.74 24.91
C MET A 1 -3.39 78.55 24.01
N LEU A 2 -4.45 77.97 23.43
CA LEU A 2 -4.54 77.03 22.28
C LEU A 2 -3.65 75.77 22.29
N ARG A 3 -4.20 74.57 22.55
CA ARG A 3 -4.87 73.64 21.60
C ARG A 3 -3.99 73.17 20.44
N LYS A 4 -3.71 71.87 20.41
CA LYS A 4 -4.13 70.94 19.33
C LYS A 4 -3.82 69.48 19.72
N ALA A 5 -4.85 68.65 19.66
CA ALA A 5 -4.79 67.20 19.77
C ALA A 5 -4.40 66.59 18.42
N SER A 6 -3.68 65.47 18.42
CA SER A 6 -3.60 64.43 17.38
C SER A 6 -2.74 63.29 17.96
N PHE A 7 -3.30 62.17 18.44
CA PHE A 7 -3.57 60.94 17.67
C PHE A 7 -2.50 60.67 16.59
N LEU A 8 -1.72 59.58 16.70
CA LEU A 8 -2.00 58.30 16.04
C LEU A 8 -0.74 57.39 16.06
N ILE A 9 -0.96 56.14 16.50
CA ILE A 9 -0.34 54.88 16.04
C ILE A 9 1.14 54.61 16.34
N ILE A 10 1.32 53.82 17.42
CA ILE A 10 2.39 52.85 17.57
C ILE A 10 2.17 51.78 16.49
N SER A 11 2.95 51.82 15.42
CA SER A 11 2.97 50.76 14.40
C SER A 11 3.78 49.58 14.96
N ALA A 12 3.11 48.71 15.72
CA ALA A 12 3.61 47.39 16.02
C ALA A 12 3.45 46.54 14.75
N THR A 13 4.51 46.42 13.96
CA THR A 13 4.64 45.41 12.92
C THR A 13 4.71 44.04 13.61
N ILE A 14 3.52 43.49 13.90
CA ILE A 14 3.36 42.08 14.21
C ILE A 14 3.67 41.35 12.91
N TRP A 15 4.89 40.82 12.83
CA TRP A 15 5.25 39.80 11.87
C TRP A 15 4.35 38.60 12.17
N LEU A 16 3.26 38.48 11.43
CA LEU A 16 2.50 37.24 11.32
C LEU A 16 3.41 36.22 10.67
N THR A 17 4.27 35.59 11.49
CA THR A 17 4.87 34.31 11.14
C THR A 17 3.72 33.34 11.08
N SER A 18 3.19 33.14 9.88
CA SER A 18 2.36 31.99 9.58
C SER A 18 3.26 30.76 9.70
N CYS A 19 3.46 30.29 10.94
CA CYS A 19 3.90 28.92 11.20
C CYS A 19 2.72 28.02 10.86
N SER A 20 2.43 27.85 9.57
CA SER A 20 1.67 26.69 9.13
C SER A 20 2.59 25.51 9.40
N ASN A 21 2.31 24.75 10.47
CA ASN A 21 2.89 23.42 10.63
C ASN A 21 2.58 22.68 9.34
N ASP A 22 3.61 22.42 8.56
CA ASP A 22 3.47 21.65 7.34
C ASP A 22 3.07 20.24 7.75
N PRO A 23 1.82 19.81 7.49
CA PRO A 23 1.31 18.54 8.01
C PRO A 23 2.03 17.32 7.44
N VAL A 24 2.94 17.52 6.46
CA VAL A 24 3.75 16.45 5.87
C VAL A 24 5.20 16.40 6.35
N ASN A 25 5.70 17.39 7.11
CA ASN A 25 7.11 17.45 7.49
C ASN A 25 7.55 16.40 8.53
N ASP A 26 6.59 15.77 9.22
CA ASP A 26 6.85 14.76 10.26
C ASP A 26 6.33 13.35 9.88
N LEU A 27 5.94 13.12 8.62
CA LEU A 27 5.46 11.81 8.19
C LEU A 27 6.64 10.84 7.99
N SER A 28 6.65 9.75 8.75
CA SER A 28 7.58 8.64 8.54
C SER A 28 7.17 7.78 7.35
N ASP A 29 8.09 6.93 6.87
CA ASP A 29 7.77 5.90 5.86
C ASP A 29 6.54 5.07 6.27
N LEU A 30 6.44 4.70 7.54
CA LEU A 30 5.33 3.91 8.08
C LEU A 30 3.99 4.66 8.00
N ASP A 31 3.99 5.98 8.23
CA ASP A 31 2.78 6.81 8.17
C ASP A 31 2.23 6.93 6.74
N SER A 32 3.09 6.72 5.73
CA SER A 32 2.69 6.71 4.32
C SER A 32 2.15 5.36 3.83
N GLN A 33 2.21 4.31 4.67
CA GLN A 33 1.84 2.97 4.25
C GLN A 33 0.33 2.78 4.15
N VAL A 34 -0.09 2.16 3.05
CA VAL A 34 -1.49 1.82 2.78
C VAL A 34 -1.62 0.32 2.60
N PHE A 35 -2.55 -0.25 3.34
CA PHE A 35 -2.85 -1.68 3.34
C PHE A 35 -4.23 -1.89 2.73
N ILE A 36 -4.31 -2.71 1.70
CA ILE A 36 -5.57 -3.06 1.03
C ILE A 36 -5.75 -4.56 1.18
N THR A 37 -6.86 -5.01 1.74
CA THR A 37 -7.15 -6.45 1.87
C THR A 37 -8.49 -6.77 1.25
N ASN A 38 -8.54 -7.79 0.41
CA ASN A 38 -9.78 -8.30 -0.16
C ASN A 38 -9.96 -9.77 0.19
N ARG A 39 -11.21 -10.22 0.16
CA ARG A 39 -11.57 -11.61 0.39
C ARG A 39 -12.71 -12.03 -0.51
N ASP A 40 -12.74 -13.32 -0.81
CA ASP A 40 -13.95 -13.97 -1.27
C ASP A 40 -14.95 -14.06 -0.09
N LYS A 41 -16.11 -13.42 -0.24
CA LYS A 41 -17.17 -13.42 0.78
C LYS A 41 -17.89 -14.76 0.88
N SER A 42 -17.77 -15.62 -0.13
CA SER A 42 -18.37 -16.96 -0.15
C SER A 42 -17.47 -18.03 0.47
N ALA A 43 -16.17 -17.76 0.60
CA ALA A 43 -15.21 -18.67 1.19
C ALA A 43 -15.44 -18.86 2.69
N ASN A 44 -15.55 -20.11 3.13
CA ASN A 44 -15.60 -20.45 4.55
C ASN A 44 -14.18 -20.72 5.06
N PHE A 45 -13.49 -19.66 5.53
CA PHE A 45 -12.11 -19.75 6.01
C PHE A 45 -11.92 -20.77 7.15
N LYS A 46 -12.97 -21.04 7.94
CA LYS A 46 -12.92 -22.04 9.01
C LYS A 46 -12.82 -23.48 8.51
N SER A 47 -13.11 -23.73 7.23
CA SER A 47 -13.02 -25.06 6.61
C SER A 47 -11.58 -25.47 6.21
N PHE A 48 -10.67 -24.51 6.16
CA PHE A 48 -9.24 -24.71 5.89
C PHE A 48 -8.49 -24.80 7.22
N LYS A 49 -7.59 -25.77 7.36
CA LYS A 49 -6.85 -26.05 8.61
C LYS A 49 -5.34 -25.98 8.42
N THR A 50 -4.88 -26.37 7.24
CA THR A 50 -3.46 -26.46 6.90
C THR A 50 -3.09 -25.45 5.84
N PHE A 51 -1.87 -24.94 5.90
CA PHE A 51 -1.36 -24.02 4.90
C PHE A 51 0.10 -24.33 4.54
N SER A 52 0.49 -23.87 3.36
CA SER A 52 1.90 -23.80 2.94
C SER A 52 2.20 -22.41 2.39
N VAL A 53 3.48 -22.08 2.27
CA VAL A 53 3.96 -20.82 1.68
C VAL A 53 4.93 -21.14 0.55
N SER A 54 4.91 -20.36 -0.53
CA SER A 54 5.89 -20.49 -1.61
C SER A 54 7.33 -20.36 -1.10
N ASP A 55 8.27 -21.04 -1.74
CA ASP A 55 9.69 -21.03 -1.40
C ASP A 55 10.41 -19.75 -1.82
N SER A 56 9.74 -18.91 -2.60
CA SER A 56 10.26 -17.70 -3.21
C SER A 56 9.16 -16.65 -3.41
N VAL A 57 9.58 -15.42 -3.61
CA VAL A 57 8.75 -14.26 -3.95
C VAL A 57 8.78 -14.05 -5.45
N THR A 58 7.61 -13.83 -6.06
CA THR A 58 7.53 -13.40 -7.46
C THR A 58 7.95 -11.94 -7.57
N VAL A 59 8.92 -11.62 -8.42
CA VAL A 59 9.30 -10.23 -8.69
C VAL A 59 8.79 -9.87 -10.06
N VAL A 60 7.93 -8.84 -10.11
CA VAL A 60 7.47 -8.24 -11.36
C VAL A 60 8.03 -6.84 -11.43
N GLN A 61 8.82 -6.57 -12.46
CA GLN A 61 9.36 -5.26 -12.75
C GLN A 61 9.03 -4.89 -14.19
N ASP A 62 8.08 -3.99 -14.35
CA ASP A 62 7.55 -3.58 -15.65
C ASP A 62 7.07 -4.78 -16.48
N SER A 63 7.68 -5.03 -17.64
CA SER A 63 7.41 -6.17 -18.52
C SER A 63 8.19 -7.45 -18.17
N ARG A 64 9.04 -7.41 -17.13
CA ARG A 64 9.88 -8.55 -16.71
C ARG A 64 9.31 -9.19 -15.46
N SER A 65 9.33 -10.51 -15.40
CA SER A 65 8.97 -11.27 -14.22
C SER A 65 9.97 -12.38 -13.94
N GLY A 66 10.09 -12.75 -12.67
CA GLY A 66 10.93 -13.83 -12.19
C GLY A 66 10.65 -14.14 -10.72
N THR A 67 11.54 -14.88 -10.08
CA THR A 67 11.45 -15.23 -8.66
C THR A 67 12.72 -14.80 -7.92
N ALA A 68 12.59 -14.38 -6.66
CA ALA A 68 13.69 -14.01 -5.80
C ALA A 68 13.52 -14.59 -4.38
N LEU A 69 14.64 -14.72 -3.67
CA LEU A 69 14.69 -15.14 -2.27
C LEU A 69 15.85 -14.44 -1.54
N THR A 70 15.81 -13.11 -1.56
CA THR A 70 16.68 -12.23 -0.77
C THR A 70 16.39 -12.38 0.73
N SER A 71 17.21 -11.78 1.60
CA SER A 71 16.95 -11.76 3.05
C SER A 71 15.60 -11.12 3.36
N LEU A 72 15.28 -10.00 2.71
CA LEU A 72 13.99 -9.31 2.85
C LEU A 72 12.82 -10.23 2.48
N ASP A 73 12.95 -10.97 1.37
CA ASP A 73 11.92 -11.92 0.92
C ASP A 73 11.71 -13.03 1.96
N LYS A 74 12.80 -13.56 2.55
CA LYS A 74 12.72 -14.59 3.60
C LYS A 74 12.04 -14.08 4.86
N ASP A 75 12.36 -12.87 5.28
CA ASP A 75 11.76 -12.25 6.47
C ASP A 75 10.25 -12.08 6.26
N LEU A 76 9.83 -11.61 5.07
CA LEU A 76 8.41 -11.47 4.72
C LEU A 76 7.68 -12.82 4.69
N LEU A 77 8.26 -13.84 4.04
CA LEU A 77 7.66 -15.19 3.99
C LEU A 77 7.59 -15.82 5.38
N SER A 78 8.62 -15.65 6.21
CA SER A 78 8.65 -16.10 7.60
C SER A 78 7.54 -15.42 8.41
N ARG A 79 7.35 -14.11 8.23
CA ARG A 79 6.31 -13.37 8.94
C ARG A 79 4.89 -13.76 8.50
N ILE A 80 4.69 -14.10 7.23
CA ILE A 80 3.44 -14.69 6.74
C ILE A 80 3.16 -16.01 7.46
N ILE A 81 4.17 -16.88 7.61
CA ILE A 81 4.03 -18.15 8.34
C ILE A 81 3.60 -17.89 9.79
N THR A 82 4.29 -16.99 10.49
CA THR A 82 3.96 -16.63 11.88
C THR A 82 2.53 -16.11 12.01
N ASN A 83 2.09 -15.20 11.13
CA ASN A 83 0.73 -14.67 11.16
C ASN A 83 -0.34 -15.75 10.91
N MET A 84 -0.13 -16.62 9.92
CA MET A 84 -1.04 -17.73 9.65
C MET A 84 -1.12 -18.71 10.84
N GLN A 85 -0.01 -19.02 11.49
CA GLN A 85 -0.01 -19.83 12.71
C GLN A 85 -0.74 -19.14 13.87
N ASN A 86 -0.56 -17.82 14.02
CA ASN A 86 -1.27 -17.04 15.02
C ASN A 86 -2.79 -17.01 14.81
N LEU A 87 -3.23 -17.04 13.54
CA LEU A 87 -4.65 -17.22 13.16
C LEU A 87 -5.19 -18.64 13.43
N GLY A 88 -4.33 -19.60 13.77
CA GLY A 88 -4.68 -20.97 14.14
C GLY A 88 -4.48 -22.02 13.06
N TYR A 89 -3.90 -21.66 11.90
CA TYR A 89 -3.59 -22.62 10.85
C TYR A 89 -2.33 -23.42 11.16
N THR A 90 -2.26 -24.65 10.64
CA THR A 90 -1.08 -25.53 10.78
C THR A 90 -0.23 -25.48 9.53
N TYR A 91 1.05 -25.12 9.66
CA TYR A 91 1.99 -25.15 8.55
C TYR A 91 2.32 -26.60 8.16
N VAL A 92 2.24 -26.92 6.87
CA VAL A 92 2.65 -28.21 6.29
C VAL A 92 3.46 -27.99 5.02
N ALA A 93 4.35 -28.94 4.70
CA ALA A 93 5.08 -28.90 3.44
C ALA A 93 4.12 -29.02 2.25
N VAL A 94 4.48 -28.43 1.10
CA VAL A 94 3.65 -28.43 -0.12
C VAL A 94 3.26 -29.84 -0.56
N ASN A 95 4.14 -30.83 -0.37
CA ASN A 95 3.89 -32.24 -0.71
C ASN A 95 2.97 -32.98 0.29
N LYS A 96 2.44 -32.28 1.31
CA LYS A 96 1.48 -32.81 2.29
C LYS A 96 0.05 -32.37 2.03
N ASN A 97 -0.25 -31.87 0.82
CA ASN A 97 -1.59 -31.45 0.39
C ASN A 97 -2.23 -30.42 1.35
N PRO A 98 -1.62 -29.25 1.53
CA PRO A 98 -2.20 -28.16 2.33
C PRO A 98 -3.58 -27.74 1.80
N ASP A 99 -4.47 -27.29 2.70
CA ASP A 99 -5.78 -26.77 2.31
C ASP A 99 -5.66 -25.45 1.53
N VAL A 100 -4.71 -24.58 1.92
CA VAL A 100 -4.44 -23.28 1.27
C VAL A 100 -2.95 -23.05 1.02
N GLY A 101 -2.63 -22.28 -0.01
CA GLY A 101 -1.27 -21.88 -0.36
C GLY A 101 -1.12 -20.36 -0.30
N LEU A 102 -0.07 -19.87 0.34
CA LEU A 102 0.24 -18.44 0.38
C LEU A 102 1.39 -18.14 -0.57
N THR A 103 1.24 -17.11 -1.38
CA THR A 103 2.28 -16.58 -2.25
C THR A 103 2.48 -15.10 -1.99
N ALA A 104 3.69 -14.62 -2.28
CA ALA A 104 4.01 -13.21 -2.21
C ALA A 104 4.66 -12.74 -3.51
N ALA A 105 4.38 -11.49 -3.88
CA ALA A 105 4.98 -10.83 -5.02
C ALA A 105 5.43 -9.42 -4.67
N ARG A 106 6.59 -9.01 -5.19
CA ARG A 106 7.03 -7.62 -5.20
C ARG A 106 6.84 -7.07 -6.60
N ILE A 107 5.96 -6.10 -6.74
CA ILE A 107 5.56 -5.52 -8.01
C ILE A 107 6.08 -4.10 -8.05
N THR A 108 6.86 -3.78 -9.08
CA THR A 108 7.34 -2.43 -9.38
C THR A 108 7.00 -2.10 -10.83
N ASN A 109 6.17 -1.09 -11.04
CA ASN A 109 5.92 -0.51 -12.34
C ASN A 109 6.50 0.90 -12.39
N THR A 110 7.38 1.15 -13.35
CA THR A 110 8.03 2.44 -13.59
C THR A 110 7.40 3.19 -14.76
N TYR A 111 6.48 2.56 -15.51
CA TYR A 111 5.78 3.19 -16.62
C TYR A 111 4.57 4.01 -16.16
N LEU A 112 4.74 5.33 -16.29
CA LEU A 112 3.79 6.44 -16.34
C LEU A 112 2.30 6.08 -16.51
N ASN A 113 1.48 6.33 -15.48
CA ASN A 113 0.11 6.78 -15.73
C ASN A 113 0.19 8.24 -16.21
N VAL A 114 0.09 8.48 -17.51
CA VAL A 114 -0.17 9.84 -18.02
C VAL A 114 -1.61 10.19 -17.66
N ALA A 115 -1.87 10.67 -16.44
CA ALA A 115 -3.16 11.31 -16.19
C ALA A 115 -3.08 12.77 -16.61
N SER A 116 -3.76 13.08 -17.70
CA SER A 116 -4.17 14.45 -18.02
C SER A 116 -5.21 14.87 -16.98
N ASN A 117 -4.81 15.73 -16.04
CA ASN A 117 -5.77 16.41 -15.18
C ASN A 117 -6.02 17.81 -15.77
N PRO A 118 -7.10 18.03 -16.55
CA PRO A 118 -7.47 19.37 -16.93
C PRO A 118 -7.88 20.14 -15.66
N TYR A 119 -7.25 21.28 -15.40
CA TYR A 119 -7.66 22.16 -14.32
C TYR A 119 -9.17 22.44 -14.42
N SER A 120 -9.91 22.13 -13.35
CA SER A 120 -11.29 22.56 -13.16
C SER A 120 -11.35 24.08 -13.30
N SER A 121 -12.18 24.57 -14.22
CA SER A 121 -12.29 25.94 -14.70
C SER A 121 -12.89 26.93 -13.71
N TYR A 122 -12.74 26.72 -12.40
CA TYR A 122 -13.44 27.50 -11.37
C TYR A 122 -12.80 28.86 -11.04
N TRP A 123 -11.64 29.20 -11.62
CA TRP A 123 -10.91 30.45 -11.32
C TRP A 123 -10.37 31.22 -12.54
N GLY A 124 -10.90 30.98 -13.75
CA GLY A 124 -10.41 31.60 -15.00
C GLY A 124 -11.19 32.83 -15.50
N GLY A 125 -12.08 33.41 -14.69
CA GLY A 125 -13.09 34.36 -15.17
C GLY A 125 -12.78 35.85 -15.05
N TYR A 126 -11.61 36.28 -14.54
CA TYR A 126 -11.42 37.68 -14.12
C TYR A 126 -10.37 38.51 -14.88
N TYR A 127 -9.56 37.91 -15.76
CA TYR A 127 -8.61 38.68 -16.57
C TYR A 127 -8.63 38.19 -18.01
N GLY A 128 -9.19 39.04 -18.89
CA GLY A 128 -9.31 38.77 -20.31
C GLY A 128 -7.95 38.60 -20.98
N GLY A 129 -7.89 37.63 -21.89
CA GLY A 129 -6.94 37.57 -22.99
C GLY A 129 -5.50 37.27 -22.60
N PHE A 130 -5.15 35.99 -22.47
CA PHE A 130 -3.79 35.54 -22.74
C PHE A 130 -3.79 34.13 -23.34
N TYR A 131 -3.21 34.00 -24.54
CA TYR A 131 -2.90 32.74 -25.18
C TYR A 131 -1.80 32.04 -24.36
N GLY A 132 -2.19 31.14 -23.46
CA GLY A 132 -1.28 30.30 -22.67
C GLY A 132 -1.26 28.88 -23.21
N TYR A 133 -0.11 28.43 -23.72
CA TYR A 133 0.15 27.02 -24.01
C TYR A 133 -0.20 26.14 -22.79
N PRO A 134 -0.75 24.93 -22.98
CA PRO A 134 -0.96 24.00 -21.88
C PRO A 134 0.40 23.67 -21.24
N GLY A 135 0.60 24.11 -20.00
CA GLY A 135 1.68 23.64 -19.16
C GLY A 135 1.41 22.17 -18.82
N TYR A 136 2.15 21.27 -19.44
CA TYR A 136 2.08 19.85 -19.13
C TYR A 136 2.92 19.58 -17.87
N TYR A 137 2.30 19.02 -16.84
CA TYR A 137 3.02 18.31 -15.79
C TYR A 137 2.98 16.83 -16.14
N THR A 138 4.11 16.28 -16.60
CA THR A 138 4.35 14.85 -16.57
C THR A 138 4.83 14.50 -15.17
N TYR A 139 4.01 13.75 -14.42
CA TYR A 139 4.49 13.09 -13.21
C TYR A 139 4.80 11.64 -13.54
N GLU A 140 5.97 11.17 -13.12
CA GLU A 140 6.30 9.76 -13.17
C GLU A 140 5.77 9.11 -11.90
N THR A 141 4.64 8.39 -11.98
CA THR A 141 4.25 7.49 -10.88
C THR A 141 5.00 6.19 -11.06
N SER A 142 6.07 5.98 -10.29
CA SER A 142 6.51 4.63 -10.00
C SER A 142 5.58 4.05 -8.94
N GLU A 143 4.99 2.89 -9.23
CA GLU A 143 4.16 2.15 -8.29
C GLU A 143 4.97 0.93 -7.82
N SER A 144 5.30 0.88 -6.53
CA SER A 144 5.89 -0.30 -5.91
C SER A 144 5.01 -0.79 -4.78
N TYR A 145 4.79 -2.09 -4.70
CA TYR A 145 4.01 -2.70 -3.63
C TYR A 145 4.34 -4.19 -3.44
N TRP A 146 4.06 -4.66 -2.23
CA TRP A 146 3.97 -6.08 -1.94
C TRP A 146 2.54 -6.54 -2.16
N ALA A 147 2.38 -7.70 -2.79
CA ALA A 147 1.12 -8.41 -2.88
C ALA A 147 1.27 -9.77 -2.18
N ILE A 148 0.30 -10.14 -1.36
CA ILE A 148 0.20 -11.45 -0.72
C ILE A 148 -1.11 -12.07 -1.18
N SER A 149 -1.11 -13.33 -1.56
CA SER A 149 -2.31 -14.03 -2.02
C SER A 149 -2.47 -15.38 -1.33
N MET A 150 -3.69 -15.70 -0.91
CA MET A 150 -4.10 -16.99 -0.39
C MET A 150 -4.92 -17.72 -1.45
N LEU A 151 -4.41 -18.87 -1.87
CA LEU A 151 -4.98 -19.75 -2.88
C LEU A 151 -5.75 -20.89 -2.20
N ASP A 152 -6.95 -21.17 -2.69
CA ASP A 152 -7.70 -22.36 -2.31
C ASP A 152 -7.15 -23.59 -3.06
N LEU A 153 -6.38 -24.41 -2.36
CA LEU A 153 -5.80 -25.64 -2.91
C LEU A 153 -6.73 -26.84 -2.71
N LYS A 154 -7.59 -26.78 -1.69
CA LYS A 154 -8.55 -27.82 -1.34
C LYS A 154 -9.66 -27.97 -2.38
N ASN A 155 -10.15 -26.84 -2.89
CA ASN A 155 -11.24 -26.78 -3.87
C ASN A 155 -10.73 -26.35 -5.26
N ALA A 156 -9.52 -26.75 -5.62
CA ALA A 156 -8.94 -26.45 -6.92
C ALA A 156 -9.83 -26.94 -8.07
N ASP A 157 -10.08 -26.09 -9.07
CA ASP A 157 -10.81 -26.49 -10.26
C ASP A 157 -9.87 -27.24 -11.21
N SER A 158 -9.85 -28.56 -11.08
CA SER A 158 -9.04 -29.45 -11.91
C SER A 158 -9.46 -29.46 -13.37
N THR A 159 -10.70 -29.06 -13.69
CA THR A 159 -11.23 -29.06 -15.06
C THR A 159 -10.78 -27.80 -15.80
N ALA A 160 -10.84 -26.65 -15.12
CA ALA A 160 -10.39 -25.37 -15.67
C ALA A 160 -8.88 -25.12 -15.46
N GLN A 161 -8.19 -25.97 -14.69
CA GLN A 161 -6.79 -25.81 -14.29
C GLN A 161 -6.50 -24.45 -13.65
N ARG A 162 -7.39 -24.00 -12.75
CA ARG A 162 -7.29 -22.70 -12.07
C ARG A 162 -7.37 -22.87 -10.56
N LEU A 163 -6.60 -22.04 -9.86
CA LEU A 163 -6.68 -21.88 -8.41
C LEU A 163 -7.38 -20.56 -8.12
N ASN A 164 -8.32 -20.58 -7.18
CA ASN A 164 -9.04 -19.40 -6.76
C ASN A 164 -8.22 -18.66 -5.70
N VAL A 165 -8.03 -17.35 -5.90
CA VAL A 165 -7.54 -16.46 -4.85
C VAL A 165 -8.72 -16.15 -3.94
N ILE A 166 -8.67 -16.61 -2.69
CA ILE A 166 -9.74 -16.42 -1.70
C ILE A 166 -9.46 -15.27 -0.74
N TRP A 167 -8.21 -14.82 -0.65
CA TRP A 167 -7.81 -13.61 0.04
C TRP A 167 -6.57 -13.01 -0.61
N ASP A 168 -6.51 -11.69 -0.67
CA ASP A 168 -5.32 -10.96 -1.09
C ASP A 168 -5.09 -9.73 -0.21
N ALA A 169 -3.81 -9.36 -0.09
CA ALA A 169 -3.40 -8.11 0.51
C ALA A 169 -2.39 -7.38 -0.38
N GLN A 170 -2.46 -6.06 -0.39
CA GLN A 170 -1.46 -5.18 -0.98
C GLN A 170 -0.93 -4.22 0.06
N ILE A 171 0.39 -4.05 0.08
CA ILE A 171 1.10 -3.13 0.97
C ILE A 171 1.85 -2.13 0.10
N ARG A 172 1.46 -0.86 0.21
CA ARG A 172 1.92 0.27 -0.60
C ARG A 172 2.51 1.34 0.32
N GLY A 173 3.28 2.27 -0.24
CA GLY A 173 3.84 3.42 0.49
C GLY A 173 5.35 3.36 0.66
N GLY A 174 5.88 4.10 1.62
CA GLY A 174 7.31 4.20 1.94
C GLY A 174 7.86 2.97 2.64
N GLY A 175 9.19 2.82 2.59
CA GLY A 175 9.91 1.81 3.36
C GLY A 175 9.65 0.33 2.98
N LEU A 176 9.06 0.04 1.81
CA LEU A 176 8.73 -1.34 1.39
C LEU A 176 9.95 -2.28 1.26
N ALA A 177 11.15 -1.71 1.14
CA ALA A 177 12.42 -2.43 1.07
C ALA A 177 13.23 -2.34 2.38
N ASN A 178 12.70 -1.68 3.41
CA ASN A 178 13.37 -1.57 4.71
C ASN A 178 13.11 -2.84 5.54
N PRO A 179 14.15 -3.63 5.88
CA PRO A 179 13.99 -4.84 6.68
C PRO A 179 13.36 -4.59 8.05
N ASP A 180 13.58 -3.41 8.65
CA ASP A 180 13.03 -3.07 9.97
C ASP A 180 11.51 -2.94 9.97
N TYR A 181 10.88 -2.76 8.80
CA TYR A 181 9.43 -2.55 8.68
C TYR A 181 8.67 -3.80 8.24
N ILE A 182 9.35 -4.88 7.83
CA ILE A 182 8.71 -6.06 7.25
C ILE A 182 7.68 -6.69 8.21
N ASP A 183 8.06 -6.84 9.47
CA ASP A 183 7.18 -7.45 10.47
C ASP A 183 5.89 -6.65 10.65
N GLN A 184 6.02 -5.34 10.87
CA GLN A 184 4.89 -4.44 11.04
C GLN A 184 4.01 -4.35 9.77
N MET A 185 4.61 -4.34 8.59
CA MET A 185 3.90 -4.29 7.32
C MET A 185 3.01 -5.53 7.16
N VAL A 186 3.59 -6.72 7.33
CA VAL A 186 2.84 -7.98 7.19
C VAL A 186 1.77 -8.07 8.29
N ASP A 187 2.10 -7.74 9.54
CA ASP A 187 1.15 -7.73 10.65
C ASP A 187 -0.05 -6.82 10.40
N SER A 188 0.16 -5.64 9.82
CA SER A 188 -0.92 -4.70 9.55
C SER A 188 -1.90 -5.23 8.51
N ALA A 189 -1.40 -5.93 7.48
CA ALA A 189 -2.25 -6.59 6.49
C ALA A 189 -3.10 -7.73 7.11
N PHE A 190 -2.48 -8.58 7.94
CA PHE A 190 -3.18 -9.67 8.63
C PHE A 190 -4.13 -9.16 9.74
N GLY A 191 -3.76 -8.09 10.44
CA GLY A 191 -4.57 -7.45 11.47
C GLY A 191 -5.87 -6.84 10.94
N GLN A 192 -5.88 -6.37 9.69
CA GLN A 192 -7.10 -5.94 8.99
C GLN A 192 -7.96 -7.10 8.49
N SER A 193 -7.43 -8.32 8.56
CA SER A 193 -8.03 -9.54 8.02
C SER A 193 -8.54 -10.48 9.12
N THR A 194 -9.19 -9.92 10.15
CA THR A 194 -9.69 -10.68 11.32
C THR A 194 -10.60 -11.86 10.98
N TYR A 195 -11.28 -11.79 9.85
CA TYR A 195 -12.14 -12.86 9.30
C TYR A 195 -11.39 -14.13 8.88
N LEU A 196 -10.06 -14.10 8.80
CA LEU A 196 -9.22 -15.28 8.58
C LEU A 196 -9.02 -16.12 9.85
N SER A 197 -9.36 -15.61 11.04
CA SER A 197 -9.12 -16.32 12.31
C SER A 197 -9.91 -17.64 12.39
N LEU A 198 -9.21 -18.71 12.78
CA LEU A 198 -9.81 -19.99 13.16
C LEU A 198 -10.19 -20.05 14.65
N LYS A 199 -9.65 -19.13 15.44
CA LYS A 199 -9.94 -18.95 16.87
C LYS A 199 -11.21 -18.12 17.04
#